data_AF-A0A1L9B2N7-F1
#
_entry.id   AF-A0A1L9B2N7-F1
#
_cell.length_a   1.000
_cell.length_b   1.000
_cell.length_c   1.000
_cell.angle_alpha   90.00
_cell.angle_beta   90.00
_cell.angle_gamma   90.00
#
_symmetry.space_group_name_H-M   'P 1'
#
loop_
_entity.id
_entity.type
_entity.pdbx_description
1 polymer ?
#
loop_
_entity_poly.entity_id
_entity_poly.type
_entity_poly.pdbx_seq_one_letter_code
_entity_poly.pdbx_strand_id
1 'polypeptide(L)'
;MKSFIPSTSRLVLLPALVVAVAVWLKGYVEAGDSFGAGVLGALAVLLQYVASGREEARRLPGVRYAPHVAGVGLLLLLGVAFGPLVWGAAPVTHYPRPGGVVTHFGTLEFHTSVLFDAGIFLVVMGFIVTAIDGLVGQSHRGG
;
A
#
# COMPACT_ATOMS: atom_id res chain seq x y z
N MET A 1 -24.15 21.93 -9.30
CA MET A 1 -24.10 20.46 -9.14
C MET A 1 -22.73 19.83 -9.42
N LYS A 2 -21.83 20.44 -10.21
CA LYS A 2 -20.49 19.90 -10.53
C LYS A 2 -19.45 19.94 -9.37
N SER A 3 -19.73 20.65 -8.28
CA SER A 3 -18.80 20.80 -7.13
C SER A 3 -19.04 19.84 -5.95
N PHE A 4 -20.16 19.13 -5.93
CA PHE A 4 -20.53 18.29 -4.77
C PHE A 4 -19.84 16.92 -4.80
N ILE A 5 -19.72 16.31 -5.99
CA ILE A 5 -19.15 14.98 -6.21
C ILE A 5 -17.66 14.87 -5.80
N PRO A 6 -16.78 15.86 -6.08
CA PRO A 6 -15.39 15.84 -5.61
C PRO A 6 -15.25 16.02 -4.09
N SER A 7 -16.26 16.61 -3.44
CA SER A 7 -16.24 16.93 -2.00
C SER A 7 -16.65 15.72 -1.17
N THR A 8 -17.71 15.01 -1.59
CA THR A 8 -18.18 13.78 -0.92
C THR A 8 -17.20 12.62 -1.11
N SER A 9 -16.63 12.44 -2.30
CA SER A 9 -15.64 11.38 -2.57
C SER A 9 -14.38 11.52 -1.71
N ARG A 10 -13.89 12.75 -1.52
CA ARG A 10 -12.71 13.03 -0.69
C ARG A 10 -12.94 12.68 0.79
N LEU A 11 -14.20 12.77 1.23
CA LEU A 11 -14.66 12.39 2.57
C LEU A 11 -14.68 10.86 2.76
N VAL A 12 -14.84 10.08 1.69
CA VAL A 12 -14.86 8.60 1.72
C VAL A 12 -13.44 8.02 1.57
N LEU A 13 -12.52 8.74 0.92
CA LEU A 13 -11.14 8.30 0.73
C LEU A 13 -10.39 8.10 2.05
N LEU A 14 -10.47 9.05 3.00
CA LEU A 14 -9.80 8.93 4.29
C LEU A 14 -10.29 7.71 5.09
N PRO A 15 -11.61 7.53 5.31
CA PRO A 15 -12.14 6.35 5.99
C PRO A 15 -11.75 5.04 5.30
N ALA A 16 -11.81 4.97 3.97
CA ALA A 16 -11.46 3.76 3.24
C ALA A 16 -9.97 3.42 3.36
N LEU A 17 -9.08 4.43 3.36
CA LEU A 17 -7.66 4.23 3.63
C LEU A 17 -7.41 3.79 5.08
N VAL A 18 -8.14 4.38 6.04
CA VAL A 18 -8.06 3.97 7.45
C VAL A 18 -8.52 2.52 7.60
N VAL A 19 -9.58 2.10 6.91
CA VAL A 19 -10.02 0.70 6.88
C VAL A 19 -8.97 -0.19 6.23
N ALA A 20 -8.35 0.21 5.12
CA ALA A 20 -7.28 -0.54 4.49
C ALA A 20 -6.07 -0.73 5.42
N VAL A 21 -5.66 0.33 6.13
CA VAL A 21 -4.61 0.26 7.16
C VAL A 21 -5.04 -0.60 8.34
N ALA A 22 -6.29 -0.49 8.78
CA ALA A 22 -6.82 -1.31 9.87
C ALA A 22 -6.87 -2.80 9.50
N VAL A 23 -7.22 -3.14 8.25
CA VAL A 23 -7.19 -4.53 7.73
C VAL A 23 -5.75 -5.03 7.67
N TRP A 24 -4.80 -4.21 7.22
CA TRP A 24 -3.37 -4.56 7.24
C TRP A 24 -2.88 -4.83 8.67
N LEU A 25 -3.17 -3.94 9.63
CA LEU A 25 -2.79 -4.11 11.03
C LEU A 25 -3.51 -5.31 11.68
N LYS A 26 -4.76 -5.58 11.30
CA LYS A 26 -5.53 -6.73 11.79
C LYS A 26 -4.99 -8.05 11.24
N GLY A 27 -4.42 -8.05 10.03
CA GLY A 27 -3.76 -9.19 9.41
C GLY A 27 -2.63 -9.81 10.24
N TYR A 28 -2.11 -9.07 11.22
CA TYR A 28 -1.16 -9.56 12.20
C TYR A 28 -1.78 -10.54 13.23
N VAL A 29 -3.07 -10.39 13.56
CA VAL A 29 -3.74 -11.13 14.66
C VAL A 29 -4.78 -12.13 14.15
N GLU A 30 -5.44 -11.83 13.03
CA GLU A 30 -6.46 -12.67 12.39
C GLU A 30 -6.21 -12.75 10.87
N ALA A 31 -6.94 -13.59 10.14
CA ALA A 31 -6.81 -13.84 8.70
C ALA A 31 -7.08 -12.60 7.80
N GLY A 32 -6.18 -11.61 7.83
CA GLY A 32 -6.09 -10.51 6.88
C GLY A 32 -4.75 -10.56 6.16
N ASP A 33 -4.73 -10.44 4.84
CA ASP A 33 -3.50 -10.40 4.06
C ASP A 33 -3.09 -8.96 3.73
N SER A 34 -1.78 -8.70 3.76
CA SER A 34 -1.19 -7.43 3.34
C SER A 34 -1.47 -7.12 1.86
N PHE A 35 -1.72 -8.15 1.05
CA PHE A 35 -2.16 -8.05 -0.33
C PHE A 35 -3.57 -7.46 -0.48
N GLY A 36 -4.58 -8.05 0.16
CA GLY A 36 -5.98 -7.61 0.11
C GLY A 36 -6.18 -6.24 0.75
N ALA A 37 -5.44 -5.93 1.81
CA ALA A 37 -5.36 -4.57 2.34
C ALA A 37 -4.84 -3.56 1.31
N GLY A 38 -3.79 -3.92 0.57
CA GLY A 38 -3.25 -3.10 -0.53
C GLY A 38 -4.25 -2.92 -1.67
N VAL A 39 -4.99 -3.98 -2.04
CA VAL A 39 -6.07 -3.92 -3.04
C VAL A 39 -7.19 -2.99 -2.59
N LEU A 40 -7.60 -3.07 -1.32
CA LEU A 40 -8.63 -2.20 -0.76
C LEU A 40 -8.18 -0.73 -0.75
N GLY A 41 -6.91 -0.47 -0.38
CA GLY A 41 -6.31 0.86 -0.47
C GLY A 41 -6.29 1.39 -1.90
N ALA A 42 -5.92 0.55 -2.87
CA ALA A 42 -5.94 0.94 -4.28
C ALA A 42 -7.37 1.27 -4.76
N LEU A 43 -8.35 0.46 -4.38
CA LEU A 43 -9.75 0.67 -4.74
C LEU A 43 -10.26 2.02 -4.21
N ALA A 44 -9.93 2.38 -2.97
CA ALA A 44 -10.28 3.69 -2.41
C ALA A 44 -9.75 4.86 -3.25
N VAL A 45 -8.49 4.77 -3.69
CA VAL A 45 -7.86 5.78 -4.54
C VAL A 45 -8.47 5.79 -5.94
N LEU A 46 -8.79 4.62 -6.49
CA LEU A 46 -9.40 4.49 -7.82
C LEU A 46 -10.84 5.00 -7.86
N LEU A 47 -11.62 4.80 -6.80
CA LEU A 47 -12.97 5.38 -6.68
C LEU A 47 -12.91 6.90 -6.74
N GLN A 48 -11.93 7.50 -6.04
CA GLN A 48 -11.69 8.94 -6.13
C GLN A 48 -11.23 9.34 -7.54
N TYR A 49 -10.39 8.54 -8.19
CA TYR A 49 -9.94 8.78 -9.55
C TYR A 49 -11.12 8.84 -10.54
N VAL A 50 -12.06 7.89 -10.44
CA VAL A 50 -13.27 7.85 -11.28
C VAL A 50 -14.20 9.03 -10.95
N ALA A 51 -14.36 9.37 -9.67
CA ALA A 51 -15.27 10.45 -9.24
C ALA A 51 -14.78 11.86 -9.60
N SER A 52 -13.47 12.09 -9.63
CA SER A 52 -12.86 13.39 -9.98
C SER A 52 -12.50 13.51 -11.46
N GLY A 53 -12.41 12.40 -12.19
CA GLY A 53 -11.89 12.38 -13.55
C GLY A 53 -10.36 12.51 -13.61
N ARG A 54 -9.77 12.07 -14.72
CA ARG A 54 -8.33 11.85 -14.87
C ARG A 54 -7.45 13.06 -14.52
N GLU A 55 -7.80 14.25 -15.03
CA GLU A 55 -6.95 15.43 -14.84
C GLU A 55 -6.94 15.93 -13.40
N GLU A 56 -8.09 15.98 -12.74
CA GLU A 56 -8.17 16.33 -11.31
C GLU A 56 -7.61 15.21 -10.44
N ALA A 57 -7.81 13.95 -10.81
CA ALA A 57 -7.31 12.81 -10.06
C ALA A 57 -5.78 12.76 -10.02
N ARG A 58 -5.09 13.13 -11.11
CA ARG A 58 -3.62 13.23 -11.13
C ARG A 58 -3.06 14.31 -10.21
N ARG A 59 -3.88 15.25 -9.76
CA ARG A 59 -3.49 16.24 -8.72
C ARG A 59 -3.57 15.64 -7.31
N LEU A 60 -4.25 14.51 -7.14
CA LEU A 60 -4.35 13.84 -5.85
C LEU A 60 -3.02 13.17 -5.50
N PRO A 61 -2.54 13.31 -4.26
CA PRO A 61 -1.29 12.70 -3.82
C PRO A 61 -1.26 11.18 -4.04
N GLY A 62 -2.39 10.50 -3.78
CA GLY A 62 -2.51 9.05 -3.92
C GLY A 62 -2.30 8.53 -5.34
N VAL A 63 -2.58 9.34 -6.36
CA VAL A 63 -2.34 8.98 -7.78
C VAL A 63 -0.98 9.48 -8.22
N ARG A 64 -0.65 10.73 -7.91
CA ARG A 64 0.62 11.37 -8.29
C ARG A 64 1.85 10.60 -7.78
N TYR A 65 1.79 10.14 -6.53
CA TYR A 65 2.91 9.45 -5.89
C TYR A 65 2.80 7.93 -5.96
N ALA A 66 1.75 7.37 -6.57
CA ALA A 66 1.58 5.91 -6.68
C ALA A 66 2.82 5.16 -7.23
N PRO A 67 3.52 5.64 -8.27
CA PRO A 67 4.73 4.97 -8.76
C PRO A 67 5.88 4.99 -7.74
N HIS A 68 6.01 6.09 -6.99
CA HIS A 68 7.03 6.24 -5.96
C HIS A 68 6.72 5.35 -4.76
N VAL A 69 5.44 5.28 -4.37
CA VAL A 69 4.96 4.38 -3.31
C VAL A 69 5.25 2.92 -3.65
N ALA A 70 5.00 2.51 -4.90
CA ALA A 70 5.34 1.18 -5.38
C ALA A 70 6.86 0.93 -5.35
N GLY A 71 7.67 1.90 -5.80
CA GLY A 71 9.13 1.79 -5.76
C GLY A 71 9.70 1.69 -4.35
N VAL A 72 9.22 2.50 -3.42
CA VAL A 72 9.61 2.44 -1.99
C VAL A 72 9.19 1.11 -1.37
N GLY A 73 7.97 0.65 -1.64
CA GLY A 73 7.50 -0.66 -1.19
C GLY A 73 8.39 -1.80 -1.69
N LEU A 74 8.82 -1.74 -2.95
CA LEU A 74 9.69 -2.74 -3.56
C LEU A 74 11.09 -2.72 -2.92
N LEU A 75 11.66 -1.54 -2.67
CA LEU A 75 12.94 -1.40 -1.98
C LEU A 75 12.86 -1.95 -0.55
N LEU A 76 11.76 -1.70 0.15
CA LEU A 76 11.52 -2.26 1.49
C LEU A 76 11.43 -3.79 1.45
N LEU A 77 10.66 -4.36 0.52
CA LEU A 77 10.56 -5.81 0.31
C LEU A 77 11.92 -6.45 0.07
N LEU A 78 12.70 -5.90 -0.87
CA LEU A 78 14.03 -6.40 -1.19
C LEU A 78 14.98 -6.26 0.00
N GLY A 79 14.95 -5.11 0.68
CA GLY A 79 15.77 -4.87 1.87
C GLY A 79 15.48 -5.84 3.00
N VAL A 80 14.20 -6.17 3.24
CA VAL A 80 13.83 -7.12 4.30
C VAL A 80 14.08 -8.57 3.88
N ALA A 81 13.81 -8.94 2.62
CA ALA A 81 14.04 -10.29 2.12
C ALA A 81 15.52 -10.65 2.00
N PHE A 82 16.36 -9.71 1.52
CA PHE A 82 17.79 -9.93 1.28
C PHE A 82 18.70 -9.35 2.36
N GLY A 83 18.19 -8.48 3.24
CA GLY A 83 18.93 -7.96 4.39
C GLY A 83 19.60 -9.05 5.24
N PRO A 84 18.93 -10.18 5.54
CA PRO A 84 19.56 -11.28 6.28
C PRO A 84 20.80 -11.89 5.63
N LEU A 85 20.95 -11.76 4.30
CA LEU A 85 22.10 -12.28 3.56
C LEU A 85 23.40 -11.56 3.93
N VAL A 86 23.30 -10.28 4.31
CA VAL A 86 24.44 -9.47 4.79
C VAL A 86 25.02 -10.04 6.09
N TRP A 87 24.18 -10.70 6.90
CA TRP A 87 24.57 -11.37 8.14
C TRP A 87 24.81 -12.88 7.98
N GLY A 88 24.92 -13.37 6.74
CA GLY A 88 25.17 -14.79 6.44
C GLY A 88 23.99 -15.72 6.76
N ALA A 89 22.78 -15.18 6.96
CA ALA A 89 21.56 -15.95 7.14
C ALA A 89 20.87 -16.21 5.78
N ALA A 90 19.95 -17.19 5.75
CA ALA A 90 19.16 -17.45 4.56
C ALA A 90 18.26 -16.24 4.21
N PRO A 91 17.97 -16.00 2.93
CA PRO A 91 16.98 -15.00 2.52
C PRO A 91 15.65 -15.20 3.25
N VAL A 92 14.93 -14.10 3.50
CA VAL A 92 13.61 -14.11 4.18
C VAL A 92 13.68 -14.57 5.65
N THR A 93 14.88 -14.64 6.23
CA THR A 93 15.01 -14.86 7.68
C THR A 93 14.48 -13.63 8.42
N HIS A 94 13.35 -13.79 9.11
CA HIS A 94 12.78 -12.72 9.92
C HIS A 94 13.46 -12.64 11.29
N TYR A 95 13.72 -11.41 11.73
CA TYR A 95 14.22 -11.07 13.06
C TYR A 95 13.14 -10.34 13.88
N PRO A 96 13.08 -10.56 15.21
CA PRO A 96 13.88 -11.52 15.98
C PRO A 96 13.56 -12.99 15.68
N ARG A 97 14.57 -13.87 15.76
CA ARG A 97 14.40 -15.32 15.60
C ARG A 97 13.46 -15.88 16.68
N PRO A 98 12.79 -17.03 16.48
CA PRO A 98 11.97 -17.65 17.52
C PRO A 98 12.77 -17.78 18.83
N GLY A 99 12.32 -17.09 19.90
CA GLY A 99 12.99 -17.04 21.21
C GLY A 99 13.97 -15.86 21.45
N GLY A 100 14.09 -14.91 20.52
CA GLY A 100 14.87 -13.69 20.70
C GLY A 100 14.15 -12.60 21.51
N VAL A 101 14.92 -11.72 22.16
CA VAL A 101 14.38 -10.60 22.95
C VAL A 101 13.67 -9.61 22.01
N VAL A 102 12.34 -9.56 22.08
CA VAL A 102 11.52 -8.67 21.26
C VAL A 102 11.52 -7.26 21.87
N THR A 103 11.76 -6.24 21.05
CA THR A 103 11.53 -4.84 21.47
C THR A 103 10.02 -4.58 21.47
N HIS A 104 9.44 -4.50 22.67
CA HIS A 104 7.99 -4.31 22.85
C HIS A 104 7.63 -2.83 22.76
N PHE A 105 6.65 -2.47 21.93
CA PHE A 105 5.90 -1.22 22.04
C PHE A 105 4.45 -1.59 22.38
N GLY A 106 4.15 -1.75 23.68
CA GLY A 106 2.87 -2.32 24.13
C GLY A 106 2.75 -3.81 23.79
N THR A 107 1.73 -4.20 23.03
CA THR A 107 1.50 -5.57 22.50
C THR A 107 2.08 -5.79 21.10
N LEU A 108 2.73 -4.79 20.52
CA LEU A 108 3.30 -4.88 19.18
C LEU A 108 4.72 -5.46 19.25
N GLU A 109 4.86 -6.71 18.81
CA GLU A 109 6.17 -7.32 18.58
C GLU A 109 6.71 -6.80 17.25
N PHE A 110 7.72 -5.93 17.28
CA PHE A 110 8.38 -5.48 16.05
C PHE A 110 9.18 -6.64 15.44
N HIS A 111 8.53 -7.37 14.54
CA HIS A 111 9.17 -8.33 13.66
C HIS A 111 9.42 -7.69 12.28
N THR A 112 10.55 -8.02 11.69
CA THR A 112 10.83 -7.71 10.27
C THR A 112 9.73 -8.23 9.32
N SER A 113 8.91 -9.20 9.72
CA SER A 113 7.72 -9.64 8.97
C SER A 113 6.69 -8.52 8.80
N VAL A 114 6.47 -7.68 9.81
CA VAL A 114 5.54 -6.52 9.72
C VAL A 114 6.06 -5.51 8.69
N LEU A 115 7.38 -5.30 8.64
CA LEU A 115 7.98 -4.40 7.66
C LEU A 115 7.93 -4.99 6.24
N PHE A 116 8.06 -6.32 6.11
CA PHE A 116 7.85 -7.04 4.85
C PHE A 116 6.40 -6.87 4.36
N ASP A 117 5.43 -7.05 5.25
CA ASP A 117 4.00 -6.87 4.96
C ASP A 117 3.65 -5.43 4.59
N ALA A 118 4.26 -4.43 5.25
CA ALA A 118 4.15 -3.04 4.84
C ALA A 118 4.65 -2.85 3.40
N GLY A 119 5.77 -3.49 3.04
CA GLY A 119 6.30 -3.50 1.69
C GLY A 119 5.30 -4.05 0.67
N ILE A 120 4.68 -5.20 0.94
CA ILE A 120 3.62 -5.78 0.09
C ILE A 120 2.47 -4.80 -0.09
N PHE A 121 1.95 -4.24 1.00
CA PHE A 121 0.84 -3.28 0.98
C PHE A 121 1.13 -2.09 0.06
N LEU A 122 2.32 -1.48 0.19
CA LEU A 122 2.73 -0.32 -0.59
C LEU A 122 2.92 -0.66 -2.07
N VAL A 123 3.55 -1.81 -2.39
CA VAL A 123 3.72 -2.25 -3.78
C VAL A 123 2.38 -2.48 -4.44
N VAL A 124 1.49 -3.24 -3.81
CA VAL A 124 0.18 -3.59 -4.37
C VAL A 124 -0.64 -2.33 -4.62
N MET A 125 -0.73 -1.45 -3.61
CA MET A 125 -1.49 -0.22 -3.73
C MET A 125 -0.93 0.70 -4.83
N GLY A 126 0.37 0.96 -4.81
CA GLY A 126 1.02 1.86 -5.78
C GLY A 126 1.00 1.31 -7.20
N PHE A 127 1.20 0.00 -7.37
CA PHE A 127 1.21 -0.65 -8.67
C PHE A 127 -0.17 -0.59 -9.34
N ILE A 128 -1.24 -0.95 -8.61
CA ILE A 128 -2.61 -0.95 -9.16
C ILE A 128 -3.00 0.45 -9.64
N VAL A 129 -2.80 1.46 -8.80
CA VAL A 129 -3.15 2.85 -9.16
C VAL A 129 -2.35 3.33 -10.38
N THR A 130 -1.05 3.01 -10.43
CA THR A 130 -0.17 3.36 -11.55
C THR A 130 -0.60 2.68 -12.85
N ALA A 131 -0.90 1.38 -12.78
CA ALA A 131 -1.32 0.59 -13.94
C ALA A 131 -2.61 1.14 -14.56
N ILE A 132 -3.62 1.44 -13.73
CA ILE A 132 -4.90 1.98 -14.20
C ILE A 132 -4.73 3.38 -14.80
N ASP A 133 -3.97 4.28 -14.13
CA ASP A 133 -3.70 5.61 -14.69
C ASP A 133 -2.91 5.54 -16.02
N GLY A 134 -2.04 4.54 -16.18
CA GLY A 134 -1.37 4.23 -17.45
C GLY A 134 -2.37 3.82 -18.54
N LEU A 135 -3.22 2.84 -18.25
CA LEU A 135 -4.21 2.29 -19.19
C LEU A 135 -5.22 3.34 -19.67
N VAL A 136 -5.78 4.11 -18.75
CA VAL A 136 -6.76 5.17 -19.09
C VAL A 136 -6.11 6.24 -19.99
N GLY A 137 -4.79 6.43 -19.86
CA GLY A 137 -4.03 7.39 -20.69
C GLY A 137 -3.82 6.93 -22.12
N GLN A 138 -3.65 5.63 -22.32
CA GLN A 138 -3.52 5.06 -23.65
C GLN A 138 -4.88 5.05 -24.38
N SER A 139 -5.97 4.77 -23.66
CA SER A 139 -7.32 4.80 -24.23
C SER A 139 -7.72 6.16 -24.83
N HIS A 140 -7.18 7.27 -24.32
CA HIS A 140 -7.45 8.62 -24.85
C HIS A 140 -6.53 9.02 -26.02
N ARG A 141 -5.45 8.27 -26.28
CA ARG A 141 -4.50 8.55 -27.38
C ARG A 141 -4.80 7.75 -28.66
N GLY A 142 -5.60 6.70 -28.57
CA GLY A 142 -5.91 5.79 -29.66
C GLY A 142 -7.27 6.01 -30.34
N GLY A 143 -7.99 7.09 -30.00
CA GLY A 143 -9.23 7.50 -30.66
C GLY A 143 -9.13 8.93 -31.16
#